data_AF-A0A229RQF8-F1
#
_entry.id   AF-A0A229RQF8-F1
#
_cell.length_a   1.000
_cell.length_b   1.000
_cell.length_c   1.000
_cell.angle_alpha   90.00
_cell.angle_beta   90.00
_cell.angle_gamma   90.00
#
_symmetry.space_group_name_H-M   'P 1'
#
loop_
_entity.id
_entity.type
_entity.pdbx_description
1 polymer ?
#
loop_
_entity_poly.entity_id
_entity_poly.type
_entity_poly.pdbx_seq_one_letter_code
_entity_poly.pdbx_strand_id
1 'polypeptide(L)'
;MRQLTYDGMPIPGLNDLVRTAIRLHPAPGEPRPDESHFGGPLLWPSDEPWPECPVTWPPDPDASDDAWLGGHPLDEPVPAMVSAAQFFRDDFPELPFPEGTDVLQILFCPLDHNSPYHQGPAVRLVWRDSGEVGDIAVPPPPPEDAKADYLPEPCVFEPCSIDELPRLCDFPPETRAALGIPEGASEDPEGWPELDQYSKIGGWTPWYTTDRDDLGCRDCGAELRQTIALSTVEHEVGCGCEVAEDEPAGWSFARQDVLNIFTCPTDVTHPVKVRID
;
A
#
# COMPACT_ATOMS: atom_id res chain seq x y z
N MET A 1 5.68 -25.80 7.24
CA MET A 1 4.71 -24.88 7.86
C MET A 1 4.90 -24.92 9.36
N ARG A 2 5.15 -23.76 9.98
CA ARG A 2 5.23 -23.59 11.43
C ARG A 2 3.84 -23.89 12.01
N GLN A 3 3.74 -24.80 12.98
CA GLN A 3 2.47 -25.09 13.65
C GLN A 3 2.21 -23.97 14.65
N LEU A 4 1.41 -22.96 14.28
CA LEU A 4 0.94 -21.96 15.23
C LEU A 4 -0.06 -22.58 16.21
N THR A 5 0.01 -22.10 17.44
CA THR A 5 -0.85 -22.53 18.53
C THR A 5 -1.44 -21.31 19.23
N TYR A 6 -2.70 -21.39 19.64
CA TYR A 6 -3.35 -20.41 20.50
C TYR A 6 -3.62 -21.06 21.87
N ASP A 7 -3.11 -20.48 22.96
CA ASP A 7 -3.17 -21.06 24.32
C ASP A 7 -2.73 -22.53 24.39
N GLY A 8 -1.70 -22.89 23.61
CA GLY A 8 -1.17 -24.26 23.53
C GLY A 8 -2.02 -25.23 22.71
N MET A 9 -3.13 -24.78 22.12
CA MET A 9 -3.94 -25.58 21.18
C MET A 9 -3.52 -25.33 19.73
N PRO A 10 -3.30 -26.38 18.92
CA PRO A 10 -3.09 -26.24 17.49
C PRO A 10 -4.26 -25.53 16.80
N ILE A 11 -3.96 -24.67 15.83
CA ILE A 11 -4.97 -23.96 15.05
C ILE A 11 -5.50 -24.86 13.92
N PRO A 12 -6.78 -25.27 13.93
CA PRO A 12 -7.37 -26.04 12.84
C PRO A 12 -7.48 -25.19 11.57
N GLY A 13 -7.22 -25.77 10.40
CA GLY A 13 -7.39 -25.08 9.11
C GLY A 13 -6.40 -23.94 8.86
N LEU A 14 -5.33 -23.81 9.66
CA LEU A 14 -4.34 -22.73 9.50
C LEU A 14 -3.74 -22.68 8.09
N ASN A 15 -3.50 -23.84 7.47
CA ASN A 15 -2.96 -23.92 6.12
C ASN A 15 -3.93 -23.39 5.06
N ASP A 16 -5.23 -23.44 5.32
CA ASP A 16 -6.27 -22.91 4.43
C ASP A 16 -6.33 -21.37 4.48
N LEU A 17 -5.68 -20.77 5.48
CA LEU A 17 -5.55 -19.33 5.66
C LEU A 17 -4.24 -18.77 5.11
N VAL A 18 -3.34 -19.61 4.58
CA VAL A 18 -2.09 -19.13 3.99
C VAL A 18 -2.41 -18.30 2.75
N ARG A 19 -1.81 -17.11 2.66
CA ARG A 19 -1.81 -16.28 1.46
C ARG A 19 -0.39 -16.01 1.04
N THR A 20 -0.11 -16.16 -0.25
CA THR A 20 1.18 -15.72 -0.81
C THR A 20 1.12 -14.21 -1.04
N ALA A 21 2.09 -13.50 -0.47
CA ALA A 21 2.41 -12.12 -0.77
C ALA A 21 3.68 -12.04 -1.61
N ILE A 22 3.82 -10.97 -2.40
CA ILE A 22 5.08 -10.63 -3.06
C ILE A 22 5.73 -9.52 -2.25
N ARG A 23 6.77 -9.83 -1.49
CA ARG A 23 7.59 -8.82 -0.83
C ARG A 23 8.35 -8.04 -1.89
N LEU A 24 8.30 -6.71 -1.81
CA LEU A 24 8.93 -5.81 -2.76
C LEU A 24 10.45 -5.73 -2.58
N HIS A 25 10.93 -5.77 -1.33
CA HIS A 25 12.34 -5.78 -0.96
C HIS A 25 13.14 -4.68 -1.71
N PRO A 26 12.95 -3.40 -1.31
CA PRO A 26 13.61 -2.28 -1.97
C PRO A 26 15.12 -2.36 -1.82
N ALA A 27 15.84 -2.12 -2.91
CA ALA A 27 17.30 -2.06 -2.96
C ALA A 27 17.76 -0.73 -3.58
N PRO A 28 18.84 -0.10 -3.06
CA PRO A 28 19.35 1.15 -3.61
C PRO A 28 19.64 1.05 -5.11
N GLY A 29 19.13 2.01 -5.89
CA GLY A 29 19.29 2.02 -7.34
C GLY A 29 18.85 3.33 -7.99
N GLU A 30 19.21 3.52 -9.25
CA GLU A 30 18.75 4.64 -10.08
C GLU A 30 17.75 4.11 -11.12
N PRO A 31 16.44 4.03 -10.78
CA PRO A 31 15.46 3.39 -11.64
C PRO A 31 15.18 4.21 -12.90
N ARG A 32 14.87 3.51 -13.98
CA ARG A 32 14.46 4.11 -15.26
C ARG A 32 12.92 4.16 -15.36
N PRO A 33 12.37 5.04 -16.21
CA PRO A 33 10.93 5.13 -16.41
C PRO A 33 10.30 3.85 -16.98
N ASP A 34 11.07 2.96 -17.59
CA ASP A 34 10.63 1.68 -18.15
C ASP A 34 10.80 0.50 -17.17
N GLU A 35 10.98 0.78 -15.88
CA GLU A 35 11.19 -0.22 -14.82
C GLU A 35 10.17 -0.06 -13.69
N SER A 36 9.91 -1.15 -12.96
CA SER A 36 9.17 -1.09 -11.70
C SER A 36 10.08 -0.62 -10.55
N HIS A 37 9.63 0.35 -9.78
CA HIS A 37 10.46 1.01 -8.77
C HIS A 37 9.64 1.77 -7.72
N PHE A 38 10.30 2.16 -6.64
CA PHE A 38 9.80 3.12 -5.67
C PHE A 38 10.69 4.35 -5.66
N GLY A 39 10.11 5.54 -5.78
CA GLY A 39 10.85 6.77 -6.05
C GLY A 39 11.56 6.74 -7.41
N GLY A 40 11.56 7.85 -8.13
CA GLY A 40 12.16 7.93 -9.46
C GLY A 40 11.18 8.37 -10.54
N PRO A 41 11.62 8.38 -11.81
CA PRO A 41 10.85 8.99 -12.88
C PRO A 41 9.70 8.07 -13.33
N LEU A 42 8.48 8.60 -13.33
CA LEU A 42 7.33 7.91 -13.90
C LEU A 42 7.39 7.93 -15.44
N LEU A 43 6.82 6.89 -16.05
CA LEU A 43 6.46 6.85 -17.47
C LEU A 43 5.25 7.77 -17.74
N TRP A 44 5.43 9.07 -17.52
CA TRP A 44 4.39 10.10 -17.66
C TRP A 44 4.51 10.82 -19.00
N PRO A 45 3.47 10.89 -19.84
CA PRO A 45 3.54 11.60 -21.11
C PRO A 45 3.73 13.11 -20.93
N SER A 46 4.58 13.70 -21.77
CA SER A 46 4.85 15.14 -21.78
C SER A 46 3.68 16.02 -22.23
N ASP A 47 2.68 15.45 -22.90
CA ASP A 47 1.45 16.12 -23.33
C ASP A 47 0.30 16.00 -22.33
N GLU A 48 0.48 15.23 -21.24
CA GLU A 48 -0.47 15.10 -20.16
C GLU A 48 -0.06 16.00 -18.97
N PRO A 49 -0.97 16.84 -18.42
CA PRO A 49 -0.66 17.67 -17.27
C PRO A 49 -0.26 16.81 -16.07
N TRP A 50 0.74 17.27 -15.32
CA TRP A 50 1.17 16.57 -14.11
C TRP A 50 0.06 16.61 -13.04
N PRO A 51 -0.16 15.54 -12.26
CA PRO A 51 -1.23 15.49 -11.27
C PRO A 51 -1.05 16.51 -10.14
N GLU A 52 -2.11 17.27 -9.87
CA GLU A 52 -2.26 18.13 -8.70
C GLU A 52 -3.05 17.38 -7.60
N CYS A 53 -2.84 17.75 -6.34
CA CYS A 53 -3.69 17.29 -5.24
C CYS A 53 -4.79 18.34 -4.97
N PRO A 54 -6.08 17.99 -5.10
CA PRO A 54 -7.18 18.96 -4.96
C PRO A 54 -7.43 19.40 -3.50
N VAL A 55 -7.97 20.61 -3.32
CA VAL A 55 -8.27 21.24 -2.00
C VAL A 55 -9.43 20.59 -1.26
N THR A 56 -10.44 20.12 -1.99
CA THR A 56 -11.76 19.83 -1.39
C THR A 56 -12.25 18.42 -1.67
N TRP A 57 -12.72 17.80 -0.60
CA TRP A 57 -13.91 16.95 -0.60
C TRP A 57 -15.17 17.81 -0.87
N PRO A 58 -16.19 17.40 -1.67
CA PRO A 58 -16.60 16.03 -2.04
C PRO A 58 -15.76 15.43 -3.17
N PRO A 59 -15.68 14.09 -3.27
CA PRO A 59 -14.50 13.40 -3.76
C PRO A 59 -14.24 13.69 -5.24
N ASP A 60 -13.00 14.04 -5.54
CA ASP A 60 -12.38 13.66 -6.81
C ASP A 60 -12.64 12.16 -7.01
N PRO A 61 -13.23 11.71 -8.13
CA PRO A 61 -13.47 10.29 -8.38
C PRO A 61 -12.18 9.44 -8.31
N ASP A 62 -11.01 10.06 -8.51
CA ASP A 62 -9.71 9.41 -8.47
C ASP A 62 -9.07 9.42 -7.05
N ALA A 63 -9.66 10.11 -6.08
CA ALA A 63 -9.17 10.17 -4.69
C ALA A 63 -9.84 9.12 -3.79
N SER A 64 -9.13 8.71 -2.73
CA SER A 64 -9.63 7.69 -1.82
C SER A 64 -10.91 8.12 -1.08
N ASP A 65 -11.83 7.18 -0.86
CA ASP A 65 -13.16 7.40 -0.26
C ASP A 65 -13.17 7.81 1.21
N ASP A 66 -12.05 7.64 1.91
CA ASP A 66 -11.90 8.06 3.31
C ASP A 66 -11.82 9.60 3.37
N ALA A 67 -13.01 10.19 3.26
CA ALA A 67 -13.31 11.60 3.12
C ALA A 67 -12.59 12.50 4.13
N TRP A 68 -11.78 13.41 3.57
CA TRP A 68 -11.03 14.47 4.22
C TRP A 68 -11.96 15.44 4.99
N LEU A 69 -11.87 15.49 6.32
CA LEU A 69 -12.55 16.53 7.11
C LEU A 69 -11.86 17.90 7.01
N GLY A 70 -10.62 17.90 6.52
CA GLY A 70 -9.88 19.04 6.00
C GLY A 70 -8.81 18.48 5.07
N GLY A 71 -8.63 19.07 3.88
CA GLY A 71 -7.51 18.71 3.00
C GLY A 71 -6.16 19.04 3.65
N HIS A 72 -5.10 18.93 2.86
CA HIS A 72 -3.79 19.53 3.16
C HIS A 72 -3.93 21.00 3.63
N PRO A 73 -2.93 21.60 4.32
CA PRO A 73 -3.07 22.91 4.96
C PRO A 73 -3.24 24.11 4.01
N LEU A 74 -3.37 23.89 2.70
CA LEU A 74 -3.49 24.96 1.70
C LEU A 74 -4.95 25.18 1.30
N ASP A 75 -5.29 26.45 1.01
CA ASP A 75 -6.60 26.85 0.48
C ASP A 75 -6.72 26.64 -1.05
N GLU A 76 -5.62 26.28 -1.72
CA GLU A 76 -5.48 26.03 -3.17
C GLU A 76 -4.83 24.66 -3.43
N PRO A 77 -5.05 24.01 -4.60
CA PRO A 77 -4.52 22.68 -4.87
C PRO A 77 -3.01 22.61 -4.69
N VAL A 78 -2.49 21.48 -4.21
CA VAL A 78 -1.04 21.26 -4.23
C VAL A 78 -0.62 21.08 -5.68
N PRO A 79 0.26 21.95 -6.23
CA PRO A 79 0.49 22.05 -7.67
C PRO A 79 1.24 20.85 -8.28
N ALA A 80 1.79 19.98 -7.44
CA ALA A 80 2.50 18.78 -7.88
C ALA A 80 2.42 17.69 -6.82
N MET A 81 1.82 16.56 -7.19
CA MET A 81 2.05 15.30 -6.48
C MET A 81 3.42 14.74 -6.87
N VAL A 82 4.08 14.03 -5.95
CA VAL A 82 5.39 13.42 -6.21
C VAL A 82 5.24 11.98 -6.68
N SER A 83 6.16 11.55 -7.53
CA SER A 83 6.27 10.16 -7.99
C SER A 83 6.57 9.25 -6.82
N ALA A 84 5.63 8.39 -6.45
CA ALA A 84 5.81 7.47 -5.33
C ALA A 84 6.31 6.11 -5.79
N ALA A 85 5.62 5.49 -6.74
CA ALA A 85 6.00 4.18 -7.26
C ALA A 85 5.49 3.97 -8.68
N GLN A 86 6.09 3.00 -9.37
CA GLN A 86 5.62 2.49 -10.63
C GLN A 86 5.77 0.98 -10.67
N PHE A 87 4.76 0.29 -11.21
CA PHE A 87 4.74 -1.16 -11.34
C PHE A 87 4.31 -1.56 -12.75
N PHE A 88 5.12 -2.36 -13.42
CA PHE A 88 4.78 -3.01 -14.68
C PHE A 88 4.11 -4.36 -14.42
N ARG A 89 3.09 -4.66 -15.23
CA ARG A 89 2.36 -5.93 -15.21
C ARG A 89 3.26 -7.15 -15.43
N ASP A 90 4.31 -7.00 -16.25
CA ASP A 90 5.25 -8.08 -16.54
C ASP A 90 6.13 -8.45 -15.32
N ASP A 91 6.44 -7.46 -14.47
CA ASP A 91 7.20 -7.68 -13.22
C ASP A 91 6.29 -8.16 -12.08
N PHE A 92 5.06 -7.62 -12.02
CA PHE A 92 4.11 -7.84 -10.92
C PHE A 92 2.71 -8.22 -11.43
N PRO A 93 2.55 -9.42 -12.01
CA PRO A 93 1.26 -9.89 -12.54
C PRO A 93 0.18 -10.12 -11.47
N GLU A 94 0.56 -10.15 -10.18
CA GLU A 94 -0.35 -10.24 -9.04
C GLU A 94 -1.16 -8.95 -8.81
N LEU A 95 -0.69 -7.80 -9.34
CA LEU A 95 -1.43 -6.56 -9.28
C LEU A 95 -2.62 -6.55 -10.26
N PRO A 96 -3.76 -5.96 -9.88
CA PRO A 96 -4.86 -5.75 -10.79
C PRO A 96 -4.59 -4.58 -11.74
N PHE A 97 -4.84 -4.81 -13.03
CA PHE A 97 -4.71 -3.81 -14.09
C PHE A 97 -5.99 -3.81 -14.95
N PRO A 98 -6.63 -2.65 -15.18
CA PRO A 98 -7.71 -2.50 -16.15
C PRO A 98 -7.34 -3.03 -17.54
N GLU A 99 -8.35 -3.39 -18.32
CA GLU A 99 -8.15 -3.82 -19.71
C GLU A 99 -7.41 -2.73 -20.51
N GLY A 100 -6.39 -3.15 -21.27
CA GLY A 100 -5.58 -2.24 -22.09
C GLY A 100 -4.46 -1.50 -21.35
N THR A 101 -4.30 -1.69 -20.04
CA THR A 101 -3.21 -1.06 -19.27
C THR A 101 -2.19 -2.09 -18.81
N ASP A 102 -0.94 -1.69 -18.63
CA ASP A 102 0.17 -2.55 -18.18
C ASP A 102 1.11 -1.85 -17.18
N VAL A 103 0.85 -0.59 -16.84
CA VAL A 103 1.57 0.18 -15.82
C VAL A 103 0.60 0.72 -14.78
N LEU A 104 0.94 0.53 -13.51
CA LEU A 104 0.33 1.20 -12.36
C LEU A 104 1.32 2.22 -11.82
N GLN A 105 0.91 3.48 -11.76
CA GLN A 105 1.67 4.59 -11.21
C GLN A 105 0.99 5.06 -9.92
N ILE A 106 1.79 5.28 -8.88
CA ILE A 106 1.36 5.79 -7.59
C ILE A 106 1.99 7.15 -7.38
N LEU A 107 1.17 8.14 -7.03
CA LEU A 107 1.64 9.47 -6.66
C LEU A 107 1.22 9.80 -5.23
N PHE A 108 2.08 10.52 -4.52
CA PHE A 108 1.79 11.06 -3.20
C PHE A 108 1.61 12.57 -3.25
N CYS A 109 0.65 13.08 -2.50
CA CYS A 109 0.70 14.48 -2.15
C CYS A 109 1.80 14.68 -1.10
N PRO A 110 2.78 15.58 -1.34
CA PRO A 110 3.90 15.76 -0.43
C PRO A 110 3.55 16.57 0.82
N LEU A 111 2.27 16.86 1.09
CA LEU A 111 1.81 17.57 2.28
C LEU A 111 1.01 16.65 3.21
N ASP A 112 0.99 17.02 4.50
CA ASP A 112 0.20 16.32 5.52
C ASP A 112 -1.28 16.42 5.21
N HIS A 113 -1.93 15.27 5.22
CA HIS A 113 -3.37 15.18 5.32
C HIS A 113 -3.79 14.52 6.61
N ASN A 114 -4.97 14.89 7.10
CA ASN A 114 -5.52 14.38 8.34
C ASN A 114 -6.99 14.03 8.16
N SER A 115 -7.32 12.76 8.33
CA SER A 115 -8.69 12.25 8.36
C SER A 115 -8.93 11.50 9.68
N PRO A 116 -10.18 11.15 10.02
CA PRO A 116 -10.46 10.26 11.14
C PRO A 116 -9.77 8.89 11.06
N TYR A 117 -9.30 8.49 9.86
CA TYR A 117 -8.86 7.14 9.56
C TYR A 117 -7.39 7.03 9.11
N HIS A 118 -6.72 8.15 8.83
CA HIS A 118 -5.31 8.18 8.43
C HIS A 118 -4.70 9.57 8.69
N GLN A 119 -3.40 9.62 8.97
CA GLN A 119 -2.61 10.85 9.02
C GLN A 119 -1.34 10.69 8.18
N GLY A 120 -1.31 11.24 6.97
CA GLY A 120 -0.18 11.06 6.06
C GLY A 120 -0.39 11.67 4.68
N PRO A 121 0.29 11.18 3.63
CA PRO A 121 0.11 11.70 2.27
C PRO A 121 -1.23 11.22 1.69
N ALA A 122 -1.86 12.07 0.88
CA ALA A 122 -2.89 11.60 -0.04
C ALA A 122 -2.25 10.78 -1.17
N VAL A 123 -2.94 9.74 -1.62
CA VAL A 123 -2.46 8.82 -2.66
C VAL A 123 -3.35 8.91 -3.88
N ARG A 124 -2.74 8.93 -5.07
CA ARG A 124 -3.44 8.78 -6.35
C ARG A 124 -2.87 7.60 -7.10
N LEU A 125 -3.76 6.78 -7.67
CA LEU A 125 -3.40 5.69 -8.57
C LEU A 125 -3.73 6.09 -10.01
N VAL A 126 -2.83 5.77 -10.94
CA VAL A 126 -3.03 5.97 -12.37
C VAL A 126 -2.62 4.69 -13.10
N TRP A 127 -3.54 4.13 -13.88
CA TRP A 127 -3.25 3.00 -14.77
C TRP A 127 -3.05 3.49 -16.19
N ARG A 128 -2.08 2.91 -16.90
CA ARG A 128 -1.64 3.39 -18.21
C ARG A 128 -1.25 2.24 -19.12
N ASP A 129 -1.43 2.44 -20.43
CA ASP A 129 -0.78 1.66 -21.49
C ASP A 129 0.62 2.26 -21.76
N SER A 130 1.67 1.53 -21.42
CA SER A 130 3.05 1.93 -21.67
C SER A 130 3.34 2.18 -23.15
N GLY A 131 2.65 1.47 -24.05
CA GLY A 131 2.82 1.56 -25.49
C GLY A 131 2.30 2.85 -26.10
N GLU A 132 1.42 3.57 -25.39
CA GLU A 132 0.91 4.88 -25.81
C GLU A 132 1.79 6.05 -25.36
N VAL A 133 2.78 5.80 -24.49
CA VAL A 133 3.68 6.86 -24.00
C VAL A 133 4.78 7.15 -25.02
N GLY A 134 4.75 8.37 -25.56
CA GLY A 134 5.82 8.91 -26.40
C GLY A 134 6.91 9.59 -25.57
N ASP A 135 7.03 10.91 -25.73
CA ASP A 135 8.00 11.71 -24.98
C ASP A 135 7.61 11.79 -23.50
N ILE A 136 8.56 11.50 -22.60
CA ILE A 136 8.36 11.46 -21.15
C ILE A 136 8.52 12.87 -20.54
N ALA A 137 7.59 13.24 -19.67
CA ALA A 137 7.62 14.49 -18.93
C ALA A 137 8.79 14.54 -17.93
N VAL A 138 9.39 15.72 -17.76
CA VAL A 138 10.23 16.00 -16.61
C VAL A 138 9.30 16.31 -15.43
N PRO A 139 9.39 15.60 -14.30
CA PRO A 139 8.53 15.88 -13.15
C PRO A 139 8.76 17.32 -12.67
N PRO A 140 7.69 18.05 -12.29
CA PRO A 140 7.86 19.34 -11.62
C PRO A 140 8.61 19.16 -10.29
N PRO A 141 9.37 20.17 -9.84
CA PRO A 141 9.97 20.12 -8.52
C PRO A 141 8.88 20.01 -7.44
N PRO A 142 9.12 19.29 -6.33
CA PRO A 142 8.20 19.30 -5.20
C PRO A 142 7.94 20.72 -4.69
N PRO A 143 6.74 21.00 -4.14
CA PRO A 143 6.43 22.26 -3.47
C PRO A 143 7.45 22.60 -2.36
N GLU A 144 7.64 23.89 -2.07
CA GLU A 144 8.62 24.34 -1.05
C GLU A 144 8.31 23.81 0.36
N ASP A 145 7.03 23.54 0.66
CA ASP A 145 6.52 23.03 1.93
C ASP A 145 6.38 21.50 1.98
N ALA A 146 6.88 20.80 0.95
CA ALA A 146 6.91 19.34 0.89
C ALA A 146 7.55 18.73 2.15
N LYS A 147 6.90 17.71 2.69
CA LYS A 147 7.39 16.91 3.81
C LYS A 147 8.41 15.91 3.30
N ALA A 148 9.63 15.97 3.85
CA ALA A 148 10.71 15.05 3.49
C ALA A 148 10.29 13.59 3.64
N ASP A 149 9.47 13.26 4.65
CA ASP A 149 8.97 11.91 4.88
C ASP A 149 8.19 11.37 3.66
N TYR A 150 7.44 12.21 2.95
CA TYR A 150 6.62 11.83 1.79
C TYR A 150 7.36 11.97 0.46
N LEU A 151 8.68 12.19 0.49
CA LEU A 151 9.54 12.22 -0.69
C LEU A 151 10.38 10.93 -0.74
N PRO A 152 9.97 9.94 -1.55
CA PRO A 152 10.69 8.68 -1.60
C PRO A 152 12.12 8.81 -2.11
N GLU A 153 13.03 8.05 -1.50
CA GLU A 153 14.35 7.80 -2.06
C GLU A 153 14.22 6.80 -3.22
N PRO A 154 14.78 7.09 -4.41
CA PRO A 154 14.70 6.16 -5.54
C PRO A 154 15.37 4.82 -5.22
N CYS A 155 14.67 3.74 -5.51
CA CYS A 155 15.13 2.37 -5.33
C CYS A 155 14.49 1.43 -6.36
N VAL A 156 15.11 0.28 -6.57
CA VAL A 156 14.57 -0.81 -7.40
C VAL A 156 14.02 -1.92 -6.50
N PHE A 157 13.16 -2.77 -7.04
CA PHE A 157 12.60 -3.90 -6.29
C PHE A 157 13.39 -5.19 -6.54
N GLU A 158 13.62 -5.98 -5.49
CA GLU A 158 14.16 -7.34 -5.56
C GLU A 158 13.12 -8.36 -5.06
N PRO A 159 12.03 -8.58 -5.82
CA PRO A 159 10.84 -9.22 -5.29
C PRO A 159 11.05 -10.68 -4.92
N CYS A 160 10.39 -11.11 -3.84
CA CYS A 160 10.36 -12.51 -3.43
C CYS A 160 8.98 -12.90 -2.88
N SER A 161 8.59 -14.16 -3.08
CA SER A 161 7.31 -14.69 -2.58
C SER A 161 7.42 -15.09 -1.11
N ILE A 162 6.42 -14.71 -0.32
CA ILE A 162 6.32 -15.03 1.11
C ILE A 162 4.94 -15.61 1.39
N ASP A 163 4.90 -16.75 2.08
CA ASP A 163 3.65 -17.31 2.58
C ASP A 163 3.32 -16.70 3.94
N GLU A 164 2.23 -15.93 3.98
CA GLU A 164 1.76 -15.24 5.17
C GLU A 164 0.59 -15.98 5.82
N LEU A 165 0.49 -15.81 7.12
CA LEU A 165 -0.65 -16.25 7.93
C LEU A 165 -1.33 -15.01 8.53
N PRO A 166 -2.66 -15.06 8.73
CA PRO A 166 -3.41 -13.92 9.21
C PRO A 166 -3.04 -13.54 10.65
N ARG A 167 -3.25 -12.26 10.97
CA ARG A 167 -3.38 -11.78 12.35
C ARG A 167 -4.63 -12.38 12.99
N LEU A 168 -4.68 -12.43 14.32
CA LEU A 168 -5.81 -12.99 15.07
C LEU A 168 -7.14 -12.31 14.71
N CYS A 169 -7.12 -11.00 14.43
CA CYS A 169 -8.28 -10.22 14.02
C CYS A 169 -8.82 -10.60 12.62
N ASP A 170 -8.04 -11.30 11.81
CA ASP A 170 -8.41 -11.76 10.46
C ASP A 170 -8.97 -13.19 10.43
N PHE A 171 -8.99 -13.88 11.57
CA PHE A 171 -9.51 -15.23 11.64
C PHE A 171 -11.03 -15.28 11.40
N PRO A 172 -11.51 -16.24 10.61
CA PRO A 172 -12.94 -16.46 10.45
C PRO A 172 -13.65 -16.71 11.79
N PRO A 173 -14.89 -16.23 11.98
CA PRO A 173 -15.64 -16.39 13.23
C PRO A 173 -15.72 -17.84 13.72
N GLU A 174 -15.87 -18.80 12.82
CA GLU A 174 -15.90 -20.23 13.11
C GLU A 174 -14.58 -20.74 13.69
N THR A 175 -13.45 -20.29 13.15
CA THR A 175 -12.11 -20.64 13.64
C THR A 175 -11.88 -20.01 15.02
N ARG A 176 -12.32 -18.76 15.21
CA ARG A 176 -12.26 -18.08 16.52
C ARG A 176 -13.06 -18.82 17.58
N ALA A 177 -14.29 -19.23 17.25
CA ALA A 177 -15.14 -20.00 18.14
C ALA A 177 -14.54 -21.38 18.48
N ALA A 178 -13.95 -22.07 17.50
CA ALA A 178 -13.31 -23.37 17.71
C ALA A 178 -12.09 -23.30 18.64
N LEU A 179 -11.38 -22.17 18.63
CA LEU A 179 -10.21 -21.92 19.49
C LEU A 179 -10.58 -21.31 20.86
N GLY A 180 -11.84 -20.95 21.07
CA GLY A 180 -12.27 -20.25 22.29
C GLY A 180 -11.73 -18.83 22.40
N ILE A 181 -11.38 -18.19 21.28
CA ILE A 181 -10.89 -16.82 21.25
C ILE A 181 -12.03 -15.89 21.69
N PRO A 182 -11.85 -15.05 22.73
CA PRO A 182 -12.91 -14.14 23.19
C PRO A 182 -13.38 -13.18 22.10
N GLU A 183 -14.66 -12.82 22.16
CA GLU A 183 -15.21 -11.74 21.34
C GLU A 183 -14.50 -10.42 21.70
N GLY A 184 -14.00 -9.70 20.69
CA GLY A 184 -13.21 -8.48 20.88
C GLY A 184 -11.71 -8.69 21.13
N ALA A 185 -11.21 -9.94 21.23
CA ALA A 185 -9.76 -10.18 21.28
C ALA A 185 -9.11 -9.86 19.93
N SER A 186 -8.30 -8.82 19.88
CA SER A 186 -7.55 -8.37 18.70
C SER A 186 -6.03 -8.50 18.86
N GLU A 187 -5.52 -8.52 20.09
CA GLU A 187 -4.09 -8.63 20.36
C GLU A 187 -3.54 -10.01 19.99
N ASP A 188 -2.46 -10.02 19.21
CA ASP A 188 -1.78 -11.23 18.82
C ASP A 188 -0.86 -11.75 19.95
N PRO A 189 -0.85 -13.07 20.20
CA PRO A 189 0.08 -13.68 21.16
C PRO A 189 1.56 -13.50 20.76
N GLU A 190 2.45 -13.63 21.74
CA GLU A 190 3.90 -13.66 21.47
C GLU A 190 4.26 -14.74 20.44
N GLY A 191 5.03 -14.36 19.42
CA GLY A 191 5.47 -15.26 18.34
C GLY A 191 4.46 -15.48 17.21
N TRP A 192 3.38 -14.69 17.16
CA TRP A 192 2.50 -14.59 15.99
C TRP A 192 3.23 -13.96 14.78
N PRO A 193 2.77 -14.18 13.53
CA PRO A 193 3.39 -13.58 12.36
C PRO A 193 3.31 -12.05 12.37
N GLU A 194 4.46 -11.42 12.10
CA GLU A 194 4.58 -9.98 11.90
C GLU A 194 4.44 -9.69 10.39
N LEU A 195 3.59 -8.72 10.04
CA LEU A 195 3.18 -8.44 8.67
C LEU A 195 3.55 -7.02 8.21
N ASP A 196 3.98 -6.19 9.15
CA ASP A 196 4.33 -4.76 9.06
C ASP A 196 5.82 -4.53 8.86
N GLN A 197 6.62 -5.60 8.78
CA GLN A 197 8.07 -5.55 8.72
C GLN A 197 8.66 -5.53 7.29
N TYR A 198 7.81 -5.39 6.28
CA TYR A 198 8.22 -5.37 4.89
C TYR A 198 7.10 -4.84 4.00
N SER A 199 7.50 -4.33 2.86
CA SER A 199 6.58 -3.86 1.83
C SER A 199 6.18 -4.97 0.88
N LYS A 200 4.92 -5.00 0.46
CA LYS A 200 4.36 -6.14 -0.27
C LYS A 200 3.18 -5.82 -1.18
N ILE A 201 2.96 -6.73 -2.10
CA ILE A 201 1.74 -6.86 -2.90
C ILE A 201 0.93 -8.06 -2.39
N GLY A 202 -0.36 -7.83 -2.15
CA GLY A 202 -1.28 -8.85 -1.66
C GLY A 202 -0.98 -9.35 -0.24
N GLY A 203 -1.33 -10.62 0.04
CA GLY A 203 -1.17 -11.22 1.36
C GLY A 203 -2.27 -10.87 2.38
N TRP A 204 -1.87 -10.77 3.63
CA TRP A 204 -2.67 -10.36 4.78
C TRP A 204 -2.32 -8.93 5.21
N THR A 205 -3.31 -8.23 5.74
CA THR A 205 -3.13 -6.82 6.09
C THR A 205 -2.39 -6.66 7.42
N PRO A 206 -1.34 -5.81 7.47
CA PRO A 206 -0.66 -5.46 8.72
C PRO A 206 -1.52 -4.49 9.55
N TRP A 207 -2.51 -5.04 10.25
CA TRP A 207 -3.33 -4.26 11.17
C TRP A 207 -2.55 -3.92 12.45
N TYR A 208 -2.55 -2.65 12.87
CA TYR A 208 -1.99 -2.27 14.18
C TYR A 208 -2.97 -1.46 15.03
N THR A 209 -3.51 -0.35 14.51
CA THR A 209 -4.37 0.56 15.29
C THR A 209 -5.73 0.85 14.67
N THR A 210 -5.88 0.64 13.36
CA THR A 210 -7.09 1.00 12.61
C THR A 210 -8.11 -0.14 12.62
N ASP A 211 -9.35 0.19 12.97
CA ASP A 211 -10.47 -0.75 12.86
C ASP A 211 -10.72 -1.13 11.40
N ARG A 212 -11.01 -2.42 11.16
CA ARG A 212 -11.39 -2.97 9.84
C ARG A 212 -12.71 -2.43 9.30
N ASP A 213 -13.38 -1.57 10.08
CA ASP A 213 -14.65 -0.99 9.74
C ASP A 213 -14.53 -0.07 8.52
N ASP A 214 -15.58 -0.08 7.71
CA ASP A 214 -15.71 0.76 6.52
C ASP A 214 -14.69 0.46 5.41
N LEU A 215 -14.44 -0.81 5.09
CA LEU A 215 -13.74 -1.22 3.86
C LEU A 215 -14.69 -1.59 2.71
N GLY A 216 -15.89 -1.02 2.68
CA GLY A 216 -16.82 -1.20 1.56
C GLY A 216 -16.48 -0.31 0.38
N CYS A 217 -16.44 -0.87 -0.82
CA CYS A 217 -16.41 -0.09 -2.06
C CYS A 217 -17.69 0.73 -2.19
N ARG A 218 -17.61 2.06 -2.33
CA ARG A 218 -18.82 2.89 -2.42
C ARG A 218 -19.66 2.63 -3.67
N ASP A 219 -19.03 2.17 -4.75
CA ASP A 219 -19.69 2.03 -6.05
C ASP A 219 -20.44 0.69 -6.19
N CYS A 220 -19.86 -0.42 -5.68
CA CYS A 220 -20.45 -1.75 -5.82
C CYS A 220 -20.71 -2.50 -4.50
N GLY A 221 -20.27 -1.97 -3.36
CA GLY A 221 -20.46 -2.58 -2.04
C GLY A 221 -19.57 -3.79 -1.74
N ALA A 222 -18.67 -4.19 -2.65
CA ALA A 222 -17.69 -5.25 -2.39
C ALA A 222 -16.70 -4.82 -1.30
N GLU A 223 -16.27 -5.77 -0.46
CA GLU A 223 -15.18 -5.55 0.50
C GLU A 223 -13.87 -5.33 -0.26
N LEU A 224 -13.24 -4.17 -0.05
CA LEU A 224 -11.94 -3.85 -0.64
C LEU A 224 -10.86 -4.78 -0.09
N ARG A 225 -9.81 -5.00 -0.88
CA ARG A 225 -8.67 -5.86 -0.52
C ARG A 225 -7.38 -5.06 -0.54
N GLN A 226 -6.54 -5.26 0.48
CA GLN A 226 -5.20 -4.69 0.49
C GLN A 226 -4.44 -5.21 -0.73
N THR A 227 -4.08 -4.29 -1.60
CA THR A 227 -3.39 -4.56 -2.86
C THR A 227 -1.90 -4.31 -2.69
N ILE A 228 -1.53 -3.22 -2.01
CA ILE A 228 -0.15 -2.85 -1.71
C ILE A 228 -0.09 -2.42 -0.24
N ALA A 229 0.95 -2.87 0.47
CA ALA A 229 1.35 -2.34 1.77
C ALA A 229 2.79 -1.86 1.69
N LEU A 230 3.05 -0.65 2.15
CA LEU A 230 4.36 0.00 2.14
C LEU A 230 4.80 0.19 3.58
N SER A 231 5.68 -0.67 4.09
CA SER A 231 6.30 -0.49 5.39
C SER A 231 7.46 0.48 5.29
N THR A 232 7.68 1.28 6.33
CA THR A 232 8.82 2.20 6.41
C THR A 232 10.14 1.49 6.76
N VAL A 233 10.07 0.21 7.16
CA VAL A 233 11.21 -0.63 7.53
C VAL A 233 11.15 -1.99 6.85
N GLU A 234 12.30 -2.62 6.71
CA GLU A 234 12.49 -3.97 6.20
C GLU A 234 13.19 -4.83 7.26
N HIS A 235 12.70 -6.05 7.46
CA HIS A 235 13.32 -7.05 8.34
C HIS A 235 13.60 -8.35 7.58
N GLU A 236 14.41 -9.23 8.18
CA GLU A 236 14.58 -10.60 7.70
C GLU A 236 13.29 -11.42 7.93
N VAL A 237 12.56 -11.70 6.86
CA VAL A 237 11.25 -12.40 6.96
C VAL A 237 11.21 -13.68 6.15
N GLY A 238 11.77 -14.77 6.68
CA GLY A 238 11.48 -16.16 6.27
C GLY A 238 11.69 -16.55 4.79
N CYS A 239 12.08 -15.61 3.92
CA CYS A 239 12.26 -15.77 2.48
C CYS A 239 13.73 -16.08 2.11
N GLY A 240 14.65 -15.97 3.07
CA GLY A 240 16.07 -16.21 2.89
C GLY A 240 16.85 -15.02 2.33
N CYS A 241 16.20 -13.88 2.12
CA CYS A 241 16.87 -12.60 1.85
C CYS A 241 17.43 -12.05 3.16
N GLU A 242 18.74 -11.79 3.19
CA GLU A 242 19.42 -11.17 4.34
C GLU A 242 19.14 -9.67 4.35
N VAL A 243 18.59 -9.16 5.45
CA VAL A 243 18.32 -7.75 5.69
C VAL A 243 18.74 -7.43 7.11
N ALA A 244 19.31 -6.25 7.36
CA ALA A 244 19.59 -5.84 8.73
C ALA A 244 18.26 -5.62 9.49
N GLU A 245 18.23 -5.89 10.80
CA GLU A 245 17.05 -5.52 11.59
C GLU A 245 16.82 -4.00 11.52
N ASP A 246 15.56 -3.60 11.36
CA ASP A 246 15.11 -2.20 11.23
C ASP A 246 15.79 -1.43 10.07
N GLU A 247 16.04 -2.10 8.94
CA GLU A 247 16.61 -1.44 7.76
C GLU A 247 15.58 -0.49 7.12
N PRO A 248 15.87 0.80 6.91
CA PRO A 248 14.90 1.72 6.32
C PRO A 248 14.53 1.31 4.88
N ALA A 249 13.24 1.33 4.55
CA ALA A 249 12.77 0.97 3.20
C ALA A 249 13.09 2.02 2.12
N GLY A 250 13.50 3.23 2.53
CA GLY A 250 13.72 4.38 1.62
C GLY A 250 12.52 5.34 1.55
N TRP A 251 11.51 5.17 2.40
CA TRP A 251 10.36 6.06 2.54
C TRP A 251 9.82 6.07 3.97
N SER A 252 9.03 7.10 4.31
CA SER A 252 8.48 7.31 5.64
C SER A 252 7.05 7.87 5.59
N PHE A 253 6.25 7.57 6.61
CA PHE A 253 4.90 8.14 6.79
C PHE A 253 4.78 8.86 8.14
N ALA A 254 5.82 9.62 8.48
CA ALA A 254 5.96 10.37 9.72
C ALA A 254 6.00 9.49 10.99
N ARG A 255 4.87 9.31 11.67
CA ARG A 255 4.77 8.50 12.91
C ARG A 255 4.11 7.14 12.71
N GLN A 256 3.81 6.81 11.47
CA GLN A 256 3.09 5.60 11.12
C GLN A 256 4.02 4.67 10.35
N ASP A 257 3.80 3.38 10.52
CA ASP A 257 4.76 2.35 10.14
C ASP A 257 4.41 1.75 8.77
N VAL A 258 3.12 1.66 8.42
CA VAL A 258 2.69 1.05 7.14
C VAL A 258 1.56 1.80 6.45
N LEU A 259 1.76 2.18 5.18
CA LEU A 259 0.70 2.68 4.30
C LEU A 259 0.09 1.51 3.50
N ASN A 260 -1.21 1.29 3.69
CA ASN A 260 -2.00 0.26 3.05
C ASN A 260 -2.94 0.87 1.99
N ILE A 261 -2.87 0.33 0.76
CA ILE A 261 -3.75 0.70 -0.36
C ILE A 261 -4.74 -0.45 -0.60
N PHE A 262 -6.03 -0.15 -0.50
CA PHE A 262 -7.12 -1.09 -0.72
C PHE A 262 -7.85 -0.78 -2.03
N THR A 263 -7.96 -1.77 -2.90
CA THR A 263 -8.68 -1.65 -4.18
C THR A 263 -9.87 -2.60 -4.23
N CYS A 264 -10.81 -2.30 -5.11
CA CYS A 264 -12.01 -3.10 -5.27
C CYS A 264 -11.73 -4.34 -6.12
N PRO A 265 -12.03 -5.55 -5.62
CA PRO A 265 -11.77 -6.79 -6.37
C PRO A 265 -12.71 -6.98 -7.58
N THR A 266 -13.82 -6.25 -7.63
CA THR A 266 -14.79 -6.32 -8.75
C THR A 266 -14.34 -5.47 -9.94
N ASP A 267 -13.80 -4.29 -9.66
CA ASP A 267 -13.29 -3.35 -10.65
C ASP A 267 -12.25 -2.46 -9.97
N VAL A 268 -11.00 -2.56 -10.39
CA VAL A 268 -9.88 -1.82 -9.78
C VAL A 268 -9.95 -0.32 -10.07
N THR A 269 -10.75 0.11 -11.05
CA THR A 269 -10.99 1.53 -11.33
C THR A 269 -11.99 2.17 -10.38
N HIS A 270 -12.70 1.37 -9.58
CA HIS A 270 -13.49 1.91 -8.49
C HIS A 270 -12.62 2.62 -7.45
N PRO A 271 -13.21 3.52 -6.67
CA PRO A 271 -12.52 4.27 -5.62
C PRO A 271 -11.76 3.38 -4.66
N VAL A 272 -10.55 3.82 -4.32
CA VAL A 272 -9.64 3.14 -3.40
C VAL A 272 -9.83 3.64 -1.97
N LYS A 273 -9.30 2.90 -1.01
CA LYS A 273 -9.12 3.37 0.36
C LYS A 273 -7.66 3.29 0.76
N VAL A 274 -7.23 4.24 1.58
CA VAL A 274 -5.86 4.32 2.07
C VAL A 274 -5.92 4.39 3.58
N ARG A 275 -5.23 3.45 4.24
CA ARG A 275 -5.06 3.46 5.69
C ARG A 275 -3.58 3.46 5.98
N ILE A 276 -3.19 4.25 6.96
CA ILE A 276 -1.82 4.27 7.42
C ILE A 276 -1.91 3.88 8.89
N ASP A 277 -1.21 2.82 9.25
CA ASP A 277 -1.16 2.24 10.61
C ASP A 277 0.20 2.50 11.22
#